data_AF-A0A392VLL2-F1
#
_entry.id   AF-A0A392VLL2-F1
#
_cell.length_a   1.000
_cell.length_b   1.000
_cell.length_c   1.000
_cell.angle_alpha   90.00
_cell.angle_beta   90.00
_cell.angle_gamma   90.00
#
_symmetry.space_group_name_H-M   'P 1'
#
loop_
_entity.id
_entity.type
_entity.pdbx_description
1 polymer ?
#
loop_
_entity_poly.entity_id
_entity_poly.type
_entity_poly.pdbx_seq_one_letter_code
_entity_poly.pdbx_strand_id
1 'polypeptide(L)' 'VDPSEVRHQTGEFGKAFQNLLSTIKEDHEFSVELNLDIYSHHHDEITWKGALCQAAALAGFVVLNSR' A
#
# COMPACT_ATOMS: atom_id res chain seq x y z
N VAL A 1 -11.73 -7.67 4.79
CA VAL A 1 -10.45 -8.09 4.19
C VAL A 1 -9.77 -9.04 5.14
N ASP A 2 -9.00 -10.00 4.63
CA ASP A 2 -8.20 -10.89 5.48
C ASP A 2 -6.98 -10.10 6.05
N PRO A 3 -6.72 -10.12 7.36
CA PRO A 3 -5.54 -9.46 7.93
C PRO A 3 -4.20 -9.90 7.32
N SER A 4 -4.09 -11.13 6.82
CA SER A 4 -2.89 -11.64 6.13
C SER A 4 -2.67 -10.92 4.79
N GLU A 5 -3.74 -10.62 4.05
CA GLU A 5 -3.66 -9.82 2.82
C GLU A 5 -3.19 -8.40 3.11
N VAL A 6 -3.64 -7.82 4.24
CA VAL A 6 -3.18 -6.48 4.68
C VAL A 6 -1.72 -6.52 5.12
N ARG A 7 -1.28 -7.57 5.84
CA ARG A 7 0.07 -7.70 6.39
C ARG A 7 1.14 -7.87 5.31
N HIS A 8 0.82 -8.66 4.29
CA HIS A 8 1.75 -9.00 3.22
C HIS A 8 1.47 -8.24 1.91
N GLN A 9 0.44 -7.38 1.91
CA GLN A 9 -0.05 -6.68 0.72
C GLN A 9 -0.29 -7.64 -0.45
N THR A 10 -1.02 -8.73 -0.18
CA THR A 10 -1.38 -9.79 -1.14
C THR A 10 -2.89 -9.84 -1.37
N GLY A 11 -3.34 -10.74 -2.26
CA GLY A 11 -4.77 -10.91 -2.55
C GLY A 11 -5.41 -9.68 -3.18
N GLU A 12 -6.71 -9.49 -2.94
CA GLU A 12 -7.45 -8.36 -3.52
C GLU A 12 -7.01 -7.02 -2.92
N PHE A 13 -6.70 -7.00 -1.61
CA PHE A 13 -6.13 -5.82 -0.97
C PHE A 13 -4.79 -5.42 -1.61
N GLY A 14 -3.90 -6.38 -1.80
CA GLY A 14 -2.58 -6.17 -2.41
C GLY A 14 -2.65 -5.62 -3.83
N LYS A 15 -3.56 -6.15 -4.66
CA LYS A 15 -3.79 -5.64 -6.03
C LYS A 15 -4.25 -4.19 -6.00
N ALA A 16 -5.23 -3.85 -5.16
CA ALA A 16 -5.71 -2.48 -5.03
C ALA A 16 -4.61 -1.53 -4.52
N PHE A 17 -3.78 -1.99 -3.58
CA PHE A 17 -2.64 -1.24 -3.08
C PHE A 17 -1.59 -0.96 -4.17
N GLN A 18 -1.23 -1.96 -4.99
CA GLN A 18 -0.32 -1.77 -6.11
C GLN A 18 -0.87 -0.82 -7.17
N ASN A 19 -2.17 -0.91 -7.47
CA ASN A 19 -2.82 0.02 -8.39
C ASN A 19 -2.74 1.46 -7.88
N LEU A 20 -3.00 1.69 -6.58
CA LEU A 20 -2.84 3.01 -5.96
C LEU A 20 -1.40 3.53 -6.11
N LEU A 21 -0.40 2.70 -5.87
CA LEU A 21 1.01 3.08 -6.05
C LEU A 21 1.35 3.39 -7.52
N SER A 22 0.77 2.68 -8.48
CA SER A 22 0.91 2.97 -9.91
C SER A 22 0.30 4.32 -10.27
N THR A 23 -0.94 4.58 -9.83
CA THR A 23 -1.62 5.86 -10.07
C THR A 23 -0.88 7.03 -9.47
N ILE A 24 -0.36 6.90 -8.24
CA ILE A 24 0.47 7.95 -7.63
C ILE A 24 1.73 8.18 -8.48
N LYS A 25 2.41 7.12 -8.93
CA LYS A 25 3.60 7.24 -9.80
C LYS A 25 3.26 7.92 -11.13
N GLU A 26 2.14 7.58 -11.76
CA GLU A 26 1.69 8.14 -13.04
C GLU A 26 1.29 9.64 -12.92
N ASP A 27 0.58 10.02 -11.85
CA ASP A 27 0.22 11.42 -11.58
C ASP A 27 1.48 12.29 -11.33
N HIS A 28 2.53 11.69 -10.75
CA HIS A 28 3.81 12.36 -10.50
C HIS A 28 4.79 12.30 -11.70
N GLU A 29 4.65 11.35 -12.62
CA GLU A 29 5.41 11.31 -13.89
C GLU A 29 5.03 12.49 -14.81
N PHE A 30 3.79 13.00 -14.70
CA PHE A 30 3.39 14.27 -15.31
C PHE A 30 4.01 15.49 -14.62
N SER A 31 4.59 15.33 -13.42
CA SER A 31 4.97 16.42 -12.53
C SER A 31 6.44 16.84 -12.58
N VAL A 32 7.44 15.97 -12.81
CA VAL A 32 8.83 16.45 -13.04
C VAL A 32 9.82 15.42 -13.59
N GLU A 33 10.47 15.85 -14.66
CA GLU A 33 11.76 15.43 -15.20
C GLU A 33 12.92 15.70 -14.19
N LEU A 34 12.92 15.06 -13.01
CA LEU A 34 14.03 15.18 -12.04
C LEU A 34 14.14 13.88 -11.22
N ASN A 35 15.30 13.21 -11.27
CA ASN A 35 15.64 11.95 -10.57
C ASN A 35 15.52 11.96 -9.01
N LEU A 36 14.87 12.97 -8.41
CA LEU A 36 14.67 13.12 -6.96
C LEU A 36 13.35 12.50 -6.47
N ASP A 37 12.26 12.56 -7.27
CA ASP A 37 10.93 12.07 -6.88
C ASP A 37 10.87 10.53 -6.81
N ILE A 38 11.67 9.83 -7.61
CA ILE A 38 11.75 8.37 -7.60
C ILE A 38 12.21 7.84 -6.22
N TYR A 39 13.17 8.52 -5.58
CA TYR A 39 13.65 8.16 -4.24
C TYR A 39 12.60 8.42 -3.16
N SER A 40 11.78 9.47 -3.30
CA SER A 40 10.70 9.78 -2.36
C SER A 40 9.56 8.75 -2.45
N HIS A 41 9.13 8.37 -3.66
CA HIS A 41 8.06 7.40 -3.84
C HIS A 41 8.43 5.99 -3.39
N HIS A 42 9.69 5.60 -3.60
CA HIS A 42 10.18 4.32 -3.08
C HIS A 42 10.21 4.31 -1.55
N HIS A 43 10.49 5.46 -0.93
CA HIS A 43 10.44 5.64 0.53
C HIS A 43 9.01 5.59 1.05
N ASP A 44 8.05 6.23 0.37
CA ASP A 44 6.63 6.22 0.76
C ASP A 44 6.02 4.82 0.64
N GLU A 45 6.35 4.09 -0.43
CA GLU A 45 5.96 2.69 -0.62
C GLU A 45 6.52 1.80 0.51
N ILE A 46 7.80 1.95 0.87
CA ILE A 46 8.43 1.21 1.99
C ILE A 46 7.76 1.57 3.31
N THR A 47 7.45 2.86 3.53
CA THR A 47 6.82 3.36 4.75
C THR A 47 5.41 2.79 4.91
N TRP A 48 4.62 2.79 3.82
CA TRP A 48 3.24 2.28 3.86
C TRP A 48 3.20 0.77 4.03
N LYS A 49 4.05 0.00 3.33
CA LYS A 49 4.17 -1.45 3.55
C LYS A 49 4.53 -1.76 5.01
N GLY A 50 5.48 -1.02 5.59
CA GLY A 50 5.86 -1.16 6.99
C GLY A 50 4.71 -0.88 7.95
N ALA A 51 4.01 0.24 7.76
CA ALA A 51 2.88 0.64 8.61
C ALA A 51 1.71 -0.37 8.54
N LEU A 52 1.36 -0.84 7.33
CA LEU A 52 0.30 -1.83 7.14
C LEU A 52 0.65 -3.18 7.76
N CYS A 53 1.90 -3.63 7.61
CA CYS A 53 2.39 -4.85 8.24
C CYS A 53 2.29 -4.77 9.77
N GLN A 54 2.75 -3.67 10.37
CA GLN A 54 2.70 -3.46 11.82
C GLN A 54 1.26 -3.36 12.33
N ALA A 55 0.41 -2.56 11.69
CA ALA A 55 -0.98 -2.40 12.09
C ALA A 55 -1.76 -3.73 12.02
N ALA A 56 -1.57 -4.51 10.95
CA ALA A 56 -2.21 -5.81 10.79
C ALA A 56 -1.62 -6.92 11.67
N ALA A 57 -0.50 -6.66 12.36
CA ALA A 57 0.09 -7.54 13.35
C ALA A 57 -0.48 -7.32 14.77
N LEU A 58 -1.15 -6.20 15.01
CA LEU A 58 -1.77 -5.91 16.30
C LEU A 58 -3.06 -6.73 16.49
N ALA A 59 -3.36 -7.06 17.75
CA ALA A 59 -4.63 -7.67 18.11
C ALA A 59 -5.79 -6.68 17.81
N GLY A 60 -6.82 -7.17 17.14
CA GLY A 60 -7.96 -6.37 16.71
C GLY A 60 -9.14 -7.22 16.28
N PHE A 61 -10.11 -6.60 15.63
CA PHE A 61 -11.35 -7.26 15.23
C PHE A 61 -11.42 -7.42 13.72
N VAL A 62 -11.76 -8.63 13.27
CA VAL A 62 -12.13 -8.90 11.88
C VAL A 62 -13.64 -8.85 11.77
N VAL A 63 -14.16 -7.86 11.04
CA VAL A 63 -15.59 -7.76 10.74
C VAL A 63 -15.86 -8.55 9.46
N LEU A 64 -16.51 -9.70 9.62
CA LEU A 64 -16.94 -10.54 8.51
C LEU A 64 -18.29 -10.07 7.99
N ASN A 65 -18.49 -10.20 6.68
CA ASN A 65 -19.77 -9.88 6.05
C ASN A 65 -20.73 -11.05 6.31
N SER A 66 -21.57 -10.95 7.34
CA SER A 66 -22.69 -11.87 7.53
C SER A 66 -23.89 -11.34 6.76
N ARG A 67 -24.11 -11.89 5.56
CA ARG A 67 -25.39 -11.71 4.84
C ARG A 67 -26.33 -12.86 5.19
#